data_AF-A0A929DVB7-F1
#
_entry.id   AF-A0A929DVB7-F1
#
_cell.length_a   1.000
_cell.length_b   1.000
_cell.length_c   1.000
_cell.angle_alpha   90.00
_cell.angle_beta   90.00
_cell.angle_gamma   90.00
#
_symmetry.space_group_name_H-M   'P 1'
#
loop_
_entity.id
_entity.type
_entity.pdbx_description
1 polymer ?
#
loop_
_entity_poly.entity_id
_entity_poly.type
_entity_poly.pdbx_seq_one_letter_code
_entity_poly.pdbx_strand_id
1 'polypeptide(L)'
;YGAELPVDMDVLISGAILADVGKLLEYVLDENDKAVQGSYGKYLRHPFSGVSLAESCGVPPEVCHIIAAHAGEGNMVKRSTEAFIVHHADFMTFLPFKQRSQA
;
A
#
# COMPACT_ATOMS: atom_id res chain seq x y z
N TYR A 1 14.44 22.79 -3.03
CA TYR A 1 14.46 21.35 -3.38
C TYR A 1 15.90 20.84 -3.28
N GLY A 2 16.10 19.66 -2.67
CA GLY A 2 17.40 19.19 -2.17
C GLY A 2 17.27 18.93 -0.67
N ALA A 3 18.15 19.48 0.16
CA ALA A 3 18.05 19.38 1.63
C ALA A 3 16.74 19.98 2.23
N GLU A 4 16.03 20.82 1.48
CA GLU A 4 14.75 21.41 1.89
C GLU A 4 13.55 20.43 1.87
N LEU A 5 13.71 19.29 1.20
CA LEU A 5 12.72 18.21 1.21
C LEU A 5 13.47 16.90 1.44
N PRO A 6 13.95 16.66 2.67
CA PRO A 6 14.64 15.43 3.00
C PRO A 6 13.71 14.24 2.78
N VAL A 7 14.29 13.15 2.30
CA VAL A 7 13.62 11.87 2.11
C VAL A 7 14.39 10.85 2.92
N ASP A 8 13.70 10.18 3.84
CA ASP A 8 14.27 9.02 4.51
C ASP A 8 14.18 7.81 3.56
N MET A 9 15.32 7.40 3.02
CA MET A 9 15.39 6.30 2.05
C MET A 9 15.05 4.95 2.67
N ASP A 10 15.34 4.72 3.95
CA ASP A 10 15.03 3.45 4.60
C ASP A 10 13.52 3.34 4.84
N VAL A 11 12.88 4.43 5.27
CA VAL A 11 11.42 4.52 5.38
C VAL A 11 10.76 4.37 4.00
N LEU A 12 11.26 5.08 2.99
CA LEU A 12 10.73 5.02 1.62
C LEU A 12 10.78 3.60 1.05
N ILE A 13 11.95 2.96 1.09
CA ILE A 13 12.15 1.62 0.52
C ILE A 13 11.34 0.59 1.30
N SER A 14 11.37 0.63 2.63
CA SER A 14 10.61 -0.29 3.47
C SER A 14 9.10 -0.16 3.22
N GLY A 15 8.61 1.08 3.15
CA GLY A 15 7.20 1.36 2.85
C GLY A 15 6.80 0.93 1.45
N ALA A 16 7.65 1.12 0.44
CA ALA A 16 7.40 0.67 -0.92
C ALA A 16 7.31 -0.86 -1.03
N ILE A 17 8.18 -1.59 -0.34
CA ILE A 17 8.15 -3.06 -0.31
C ILE A 17 6.88 -3.58 0.38
N LEU A 18 6.45 -2.91 1.45
CA LEU A 18 5.35 -3.36 2.31
C LEU A 18 3.97 -2.78 1.95
N ALA A 19 3.89 -1.83 1.02
CA ALA A 19 2.67 -1.06 0.71
C ALA A 19 1.43 -1.96 0.52
N ASP A 20 1.60 -3.10 -0.15
CA ASP A 20 0.52 -4.02 -0.50
C ASP A 20 0.51 -5.33 0.34
N VAL A 21 1.28 -5.43 1.43
CA VAL A 21 1.41 -6.67 2.21
C VAL A 21 0.06 -7.20 2.73
N GLY A 22 -0.90 -6.30 2.98
CA GLY A 22 -2.26 -6.66 3.38
C GLY A 22 -3.06 -7.44 2.33
N LYS A 23 -2.63 -7.47 1.06
CA LYS A 23 -3.28 -8.26 0.01
C LYS A 23 -3.27 -9.75 0.32
N LEU A 24 -2.27 -10.22 1.08
CA LEU A 24 -2.19 -11.61 1.57
C LEU A 24 -3.33 -11.97 2.53
N LEU A 25 -3.95 -10.98 3.17
CA LEU A 25 -5.09 -11.14 4.07
C LEU A 25 -6.42 -10.78 3.37
N GLU A 26 -6.39 -9.86 2.40
CA GLU A 26 -7.57 -9.43 1.66
C GLU A 26 -8.06 -10.49 0.65
N TYR A 27 -7.14 -11.18 -0.02
CA TYR A 27 -7.46 -12.13 -1.09
C TYR A 27 -7.26 -13.57 -0.66
N VAL A 28 -8.12 -14.45 -1.18
CA VAL A 28 -8.05 -15.91 -1.04
C VAL A 28 -8.19 -16.55 -2.42
N LEU A 29 -7.78 -17.81 -2.56
CA LEU A 29 -8.04 -18.58 -3.78
C LEU A 29 -9.42 -19.22 -3.70
N ASP A 30 -10.18 -19.14 -4.80
CA ASP A 30 -11.41 -19.91 -4.96
C ASP A 30 -11.13 -21.37 -5.38
N GLU A 31 -12.19 -22.14 -5.62
CA GLU A 31 -12.13 -23.54 -6.04
C GLU A 31 -11.43 -23.76 -7.41
N ASN A 32 -11.18 -22.70 -8.17
CA ASN A 32 -10.51 -22.71 -9.47
C ASN A 32 -9.13 -22.03 -9.43
N ASP A 33 -8.51 -21.92 -8.23
CA ASP A 33 -7.23 -21.25 -8.00
C ASP A 33 -7.20 -19.78 -8.44
N LYS A 34 -8.36 -19.11 -8.49
CA LYS A 34 -8.44 -17.69 -8.83
C LYS A 34 -8.44 -16.85 -7.55
N ALA A 35 -7.59 -15.82 -7.53
CA ALA A 35 -7.58 -14.84 -6.45
C ALA A 35 -8.89 -14.02 -6.44
N VAL A 36 -9.63 -14.13 -5.34
CA VAL A 36 -10.88 -13.42 -5.08
C VAL A 36 -10.84 -12.74 -3.71
N GLN A 37 -11.62 -11.68 -3.51
CA GLN A 37 -11.66 -10.99 -2.22
C GLN A 37 -12.34 -11.89 -1.18
N GLY A 38 -11.61 -12.22 -0.11
CA GLY A 38 -12.09 -13.06 0.99
C GLY A 38 -13.09 -12.33 1.89
N SER A 39 -13.69 -13.05 2.84
CA SER A 39 -14.59 -12.45 3.84
C SER A 39 -13.89 -11.36 4.66
N TYR A 40 -12.65 -11.58 5.06
CA TYR A 40 -11.82 -10.61 5.77
C TYR A 40 -11.61 -9.33 4.94
N GLY A 41 -11.21 -9.48 3.68
CA GLY A 41 -11.00 -8.37 2.74
C GLY A 41 -12.23 -7.48 2.51
N LYS A 42 -13.43 -8.06 2.56
CA LYS A 42 -14.69 -7.29 2.45
C LYS A 42 -14.88 -6.30 3.60
N TYR A 43 -14.34 -6.60 4.78
CA TYR A 43 -14.41 -5.72 5.95
C TYR A 43 -13.15 -4.85 6.11
N LEU A 44 -11.97 -5.41 5.83
CA LEU A 44 -10.68 -4.77 6.03
C LEU A 44 -9.81 -4.87 4.77
N ARG A 45 -9.78 -3.78 4.01
CA ARG A 45 -8.93 -3.64 2.82
C ARG A 45 -7.44 -3.69 3.16
N HIS A 46 -6.63 -3.99 2.16
CA HIS A 46 -5.20 -4.21 2.25
C HIS A 46 -4.40 -3.07 2.91
N PRO A 47 -4.78 -1.78 2.83
CA PRO A 47 -4.02 -0.75 3.53
C PRO A 47 -4.18 -0.87 5.06
N PHE A 48 -5.39 -1.15 5.54
CA PHE A 48 -5.66 -1.30 6.97
C PHE A 48 -5.10 -2.61 7.52
N SER A 49 -5.34 -3.72 6.83
CA SER A 49 -4.83 -5.02 7.24
C SER A 49 -3.31 -5.12 7.11
N GLY A 50 -2.73 -4.43 6.12
CA GLY A 50 -1.29 -4.29 5.96
C GLY A 50 -0.64 -3.53 7.12
N VAL A 51 -1.25 -2.43 7.57
CA VAL A 51 -0.80 -1.70 8.78
C VAL A 51 -0.86 -2.61 10.00
N SER A 52 -1.99 -3.28 10.22
CA SER A 52 -2.16 -4.18 11.37
C SER A 52 -1.10 -5.29 11.38
N LEU A 53 -0.79 -5.88 10.23
CA LEU A 53 0.26 -6.89 10.10
C LEU A 53 1.65 -6.30 10.36
N ALA A 54 1.97 -5.15 9.77
CA ALA A 54 3.27 -4.49 9.93
C ALA A 54 3.52 -4.09 11.39
N GLU A 55 2.54 -3.48 12.06
CA GLU A 55 2.63 -3.11 13.47
C GLU A 55 2.84 -4.34 14.36
N SER A 56 2.16 -5.46 14.07
CA SER A 56 2.35 -6.71 14.83
C SER A 56 3.78 -7.26 14.77
N CYS A 57 4.52 -6.89 13.71
CA CYS A 57 5.93 -7.25 13.51
C CYS A 57 6.91 -6.18 14.04
N GLY A 58 6.42 -5.12 14.67
CA GLY A 58 7.25 -4.02 15.19
C GLY A 58 7.78 -3.07 14.12
N VAL A 59 7.14 -3.02 12.93
CA VAL A 59 7.49 -2.06 11.89
C VAL A 59 7.18 -0.64 12.38
N PRO A 60 8.08 0.34 12.17
CA PRO A 60 7.90 1.68 12.72
C PRO A 60 6.72 2.44 12.07
N PRO A 61 6.08 3.38 12.80
CA PRO A 61 4.89 4.09 12.34
C PRO A 61 5.06 4.84 11.01
N GLU A 62 6.26 5.36 10.71
CA GLU A 62 6.58 6.08 9.49
C GLU A 62 6.43 5.19 8.25
N VAL A 63 6.83 3.92 8.38
CA VAL A 63 6.65 2.90 7.33
C VAL A 63 5.19 2.47 7.27
N CYS A 64 4.55 2.24 8.42
CA CYS A 64 3.12 1.93 8.48
C CYS A 64 2.26 3.02 7.83
N HIS A 65 2.64 4.30 7.95
CA HIS A 65 1.95 5.42 7.31
C HIS A 65 1.97 5.31 5.79
N ILE A 66 3.07 4.85 5.19
CA ILE A 66 3.14 4.59 3.75
C ILE A 66 2.15 3.48 3.37
N ILE A 67 2.12 2.38 4.13
CA ILE A 67 1.17 1.28 3.91
C ILE A 67 -0.28 1.79 3.98
N ALA A 68 -0.61 2.60 4.99
CA ALA A 68 -1.94 3.18 5.16
C ALA A 68 -2.33 4.12 4.01
N ALA A 69 -1.39 4.91 3.50
CA ALA A 69 -1.68 6.07 2.67
C ALA A 69 -1.26 5.94 1.20
N HIS A 70 -0.63 4.84 0.76
CA HIS A 70 -0.22 4.65 -0.63
C HIS A 70 -1.42 4.57 -1.59
N ALA A 71 -2.57 4.07 -1.14
CA ALA A 71 -3.78 3.90 -1.94
C ALA A 71 -4.78 5.06 -1.77
N GLY A 72 -6.07 4.80 -2.04
CA GLY A 72 -7.14 5.81 -1.99
C GLY A 72 -7.40 6.33 -0.57
N GLU A 73 -7.14 5.51 0.44
CA GLU A 73 -7.21 5.83 1.87
C GLU A 73 -6.34 7.05 2.21
N GLY A 74 -5.21 7.21 1.52
CA GLY A 74 -4.32 8.36 1.65
C GLY A 74 -4.96 9.69 1.26
N ASN A 75 -6.11 9.72 0.59
CA ASN A 75 -6.84 10.96 0.27
C ASN A 75 -7.59 11.53 1.48
N MET A 76 -7.76 10.72 2.53
CA MET A 76 -8.41 11.11 3.78
C MET A 76 -7.41 11.55 4.86
N VAL A 77 -6.11 11.45 4.59
CA VAL A 77 -5.04 11.78 5.52
C VAL A 77 -3.95 12.59 4.83
N LYS A 78 -3.05 13.21 5.61
CA LYS A 78 -1.89 13.90 5.05
C LYS A 78 -0.77 12.88 4.79
N ARG A 79 -0.43 12.65 3.52
CA ARG A 79 0.73 11.82 3.13
C ARG A 79 2.04 12.49 3.57
N SER A 80 2.99 11.68 4.03
CA SER A 80 4.40 12.09 4.15
C SER A 80 5.02 12.25 2.76
N THR A 81 6.22 12.82 2.69
CA THR A 81 6.98 12.92 1.44
C THR A 81 7.18 11.55 0.81
N GLU A 82 7.59 10.57 1.60
CA GLU A 82 7.81 9.18 1.19
C GLU A 82 6.51 8.53 0.71
N ALA A 83 5.39 8.72 1.44
CA ALA A 83 4.10 8.18 1.05
C ALA A 83 3.59 8.80 -0.26
N PHE A 84 3.87 10.09 -0.52
CA PHE A 84 3.61 10.70 -1.82
C PHE A 84 4.44 10.06 -2.94
N ILE A 85 5.72 9.79 -2.70
CA ILE A 85 6.58 9.13 -3.70
C ILE A 85 6.03 7.74 -4.02
N VAL A 86 5.74 6.92 -3.00
CA VAL A 86 5.20 5.56 -3.19
C VAL A 86 3.84 5.60 -3.89
N HIS A 87 2.93 6.47 -3.49
CA HIS A 87 1.63 6.63 -4.16
C HIS A 87 1.78 6.90 -5.66
N HIS A 88 2.63 7.85 -6.04
CA HIS A 88 2.82 8.18 -7.45
C HIS A 88 3.56 7.06 -8.19
N ALA A 89 4.57 6.43 -7.58
CA ALA A 89 5.29 5.30 -8.18
C ALA A 89 4.37 4.10 -8.45
N ASP A 90 3.50 3.76 -7.50
CA ASP A 90 2.49 2.72 -7.65
C ASP A 90 1.49 3.07 -8.77
N PHE A 91 0.93 4.28 -8.74
CA PHE A 91 -0.06 4.70 -9.73
C PHE A 91 0.48 4.83 -11.16
N MET A 92 1.76 5.22 -11.32
CA MET A 92 2.43 5.22 -12.63
C MET A 92 2.48 3.83 -13.26
N THR A 93 2.58 2.77 -12.43
CA THR A 93 2.53 1.38 -12.89
C THR A 93 1.09 0.91 -13.07
N PHE A 94 0.20 1.21 -12.12
CA PHE A 94 -1.17 0.73 -12.11
C PHE A 94 -2.04 1.28 -13.26
N LEU A 95 -1.98 2.58 -13.56
CA LEU A 95 -2.88 3.22 -14.52
C LEU A 95 -2.77 2.63 -15.95
N PRO A 96 -1.56 2.39 -16.51
CA PRO A 96 -1.41 1.72 -17.79
C PRO A 96 -2.03 0.31 -17.84
N PHE A 97 -1.89 -0.48 -16.77
CA PHE A 97 -2.49 -1.82 -16.72
C PHE A 97 -4.01 -1.78 -16.58
N LYS A 98 -4.54 -0.88 -15.75
CA LYS A 98 -5.99 -0.71 -15.60
C LYS A 98 -6.66 -0.36 -16.93
N GLN A 99 -6.08 0.54 -17.72
CA GLN A 99 -6.61 0.90 -19.03
C GLN A 99 -6.61 -0.28 -20.01
N ARG A 100 -5.53 -1.08 -20.01
CA ARG A 100 -5.44 -2.29 -20.85
C ARG A 100 -6.47 -3.36 -20.48
N SER A 101 -6.75 -3.57 -19.20
CA SER A 101 -7.74 -4.56 -18.75
C SER A 101 -9.19 -4.15 -18.98
N GLN A 102 -9.44 -2.89 -19.34
CA GLN A 102 -10.78 -2.35 -19.62
C GLN A 102 -11.04 -2.17 -21.13
N ALA A 103 -10.04 -2.44 -21.98
CA ALA A 103 -10.14 -2.46 -23.44
C ALA A 103 -10.38 -3.89 -23.94
#